data_AF-A0A2M7IRM6-F1
#
_entry.id   AF-A0A2M7IRM6-F1
#
_cell.length_a   1.000
_cell.length_b   1.000
_cell.length_c   1.000
_cell.angle_alpha   90.00
_cell.angle_beta   90.00
_cell.angle_gamma   90.00
#
_symmetry.space_group_name_H-M   'P 1'
#
loop_
_entity.id
_entity.type
_entity.pdbx_description
1 polymer ?
#
loop_
_entity_poly.entity_id
_entity_poly.type
_entity_poly.pdbx_seq_one_letter_code
_entity_poly.pdbx_strand_id
1 'polypeptide(L)'
;MREIDGFYGEVHNDLKALIGEIDVKNGELSKVREGKTSVKRKGIEELIASIVPVANATKAYAVRKKKIELKALTDFSERQFKRLSHAELPIKVKNIKDAAQGVITDLANYGMTQADLDLVDEKLASLKASVENKDTGFTDHVALREALYGLFDSADDLLNEEADSIVEVLKKTKLDFYNQYFAARVVKNLGGSRGGGDNPQEPPAPPEQPK
;
A
#
# COMPACT_ATOMS: atom_id res chain seq x y z
N MET A 1 -51.28 5.72 -10.37
CA MET A 1 -50.14 6.60 -10.73
C MET A 1 -49.36 7.09 -9.49
N ARG A 2 -49.30 6.33 -8.37
CA ARG A 2 -48.66 6.79 -7.12
C ARG A 2 -47.51 5.87 -6.63
N GLU A 3 -47.19 4.81 -7.37
CA GLU A 3 -46.13 3.84 -7.00
C GLU A 3 -44.81 4.12 -7.72
N ILE A 4 -44.82 4.88 -8.82
CA ILE A 4 -43.62 5.04 -9.64
C ILE A 4 -42.58 5.94 -8.93
N ASP A 5 -43.01 6.98 -8.20
CA ASP A 5 -42.12 7.90 -7.46
C ASP A 5 -41.36 7.24 -6.29
N GLY A 6 -41.87 6.15 -5.70
CA GLY A 6 -41.17 5.41 -4.64
C GLY A 6 -40.02 4.56 -5.19
N PHE A 7 -40.26 3.90 -6.32
CA PHE A 7 -39.31 2.98 -6.95
C PHE A 7 -38.07 3.69 -7.52
N TYR A 8 -38.21 4.89 -8.12
CA TYR A 8 -37.04 5.68 -8.54
C TYR A 8 -36.16 6.12 -7.37
N GLY A 9 -36.78 6.37 -6.20
CA GLY A 9 -36.06 6.78 -4.99
C GLY A 9 -35.23 5.66 -4.39
N GLU A 10 -35.70 4.41 -4.49
CA GLU A 10 -35.02 3.22 -3.99
C GLU A 10 -33.72 2.95 -4.76
N VAL A 11 -33.78 2.82 -6.08
CA VAL A 11 -32.58 2.58 -6.93
C VAL A 11 -31.51 3.66 -6.74
N HIS A 12 -31.91 4.93 -6.60
CA HIS A 12 -30.98 6.03 -6.34
C HIS A 12 -30.32 5.95 -4.96
N ASN A 13 -31.06 5.51 -3.94
CA ASN A 13 -30.53 5.34 -2.59
C ASN A 13 -29.58 4.14 -2.53
N ASP A 14 -29.91 3.05 -3.22
CA ASP A 14 -29.10 1.83 -3.26
C ASP A 14 -27.78 2.07 -4.02
N LEU A 15 -27.83 2.78 -5.16
CA LEU A 15 -26.62 3.17 -5.88
C LEU A 15 -25.73 4.09 -5.03
N LYS A 16 -26.32 5.03 -4.29
CA LYS A 16 -25.56 5.89 -3.35
C LYS A 16 -24.92 5.09 -2.22
N ALA A 17 -25.62 4.10 -1.68
CA ALA A 17 -25.08 3.22 -0.65
C ALA A 17 -23.88 2.44 -1.20
N LEU A 18 -24.00 1.83 -2.38
CA LEU A 18 -22.91 1.11 -3.05
C LEU A 18 -21.69 2.01 -3.33
N ILE A 19 -21.90 3.24 -3.80
CA ILE A 19 -20.81 4.21 -3.98
C ILE A 19 -20.10 4.50 -2.64
N GLY A 20 -20.86 4.69 -1.57
CA GLY A 20 -20.30 4.90 -0.23
C GLY A 20 -19.47 3.70 0.24
N GLU A 21 -19.92 2.48 0.00
CA GLU A 21 -19.19 1.26 0.34
C GLU A 21 -17.92 1.08 -0.51
N ILE A 22 -17.99 1.39 -1.81
CA ILE A 22 -16.84 1.40 -2.73
C ILE A 22 -15.78 2.38 -2.23
N ASP A 23 -16.17 3.60 -1.86
CA ASP A 23 -15.25 4.61 -1.35
C ASP A 23 -14.58 4.17 -0.04
N VAL A 24 -15.33 3.55 0.88
CA VAL A 24 -14.80 2.99 2.13
C VAL A 24 -13.78 1.90 1.83
N LYS A 25 -14.12 0.90 1.00
CA LYS A 25 -13.21 -0.20 0.67
C LYS A 25 -11.97 0.26 -0.10
N ASN A 26 -12.11 1.23 -0.99
CA ASN A 26 -10.98 1.83 -1.70
C ASN A 26 -10.05 2.60 -0.74
N GLY A 27 -10.64 3.29 0.26
CA GLY A 27 -9.92 3.93 1.36
C GLY A 27 -9.17 2.92 2.25
N GLU A 28 -9.71 1.73 2.49
CA GLU A 28 -9.03 0.65 3.20
C GLU A 28 -7.87 0.07 2.38
N LEU A 29 -8.09 -0.19 1.09
CA LEU A 29 -7.08 -0.73 0.18
C LEU A 29 -5.84 0.16 0.07
N SER A 30 -6.03 1.48 -0.02
CA SER A 30 -4.92 2.45 -0.09
C SER A 30 -4.08 2.48 1.20
N LYS A 31 -4.73 2.43 2.37
CA LYS A 31 -4.05 2.42 3.69
C LYS A 31 -3.17 1.19 3.89
N VAL A 32 -3.60 0.02 3.44
CA VAL A 32 -2.82 -1.23 3.55
C VAL A 32 -1.48 -1.12 2.82
N ARG A 33 -1.45 -0.45 1.66
CA ARG A 33 -0.26 -0.38 0.78
C ARG A 33 0.79 0.65 1.24
N GLU A 34 0.35 1.86 1.57
CA GLU A 34 1.25 2.96 1.92
C GLU A 34 1.77 2.85 3.36
N GLY A 35 0.90 2.43 4.29
CA GLY A 35 1.24 2.29 5.70
C GLY A 35 2.37 1.28 5.91
N LYS A 36 2.26 0.08 5.31
CA LYS A 36 3.19 -1.03 5.58
C LYS A 36 4.59 -0.79 5.00
N THR A 37 4.70 -0.17 3.82
CA THR A 37 6.00 0.15 3.20
C THR A 37 6.74 1.23 3.98
N SER A 38 6.02 2.28 4.41
CA SER A 38 6.55 3.37 5.21
C SER A 38 7.00 2.89 6.60
N VAL A 39 6.16 2.09 7.28
CA VAL A 39 6.45 1.52 8.60
C VAL A 39 7.70 0.64 8.56
N LYS A 40 7.82 -0.25 7.56
CA LYS A 40 9.00 -1.11 7.42
C LYS A 40 10.29 -0.28 7.24
N ARG A 41 10.25 0.75 6.38
CA ARG A 41 11.40 1.60 6.12
C ARG A 41 11.83 2.37 7.37
N LYS A 42 10.87 2.96 8.09
CA LYS A 42 11.13 3.63 9.37
C LYS A 42 11.73 2.68 10.39
N GLY A 43 11.19 1.46 10.52
CA GLY A 43 11.74 0.45 11.44
C GLY A 43 13.19 0.08 11.12
N ILE A 44 13.58 0.02 9.84
CA ILE A 44 14.98 -0.19 9.44
C ILE A 44 15.85 1.03 9.80
N GLU A 45 15.39 2.25 9.53
CA GLU A 45 16.13 3.46 9.84
C GLU A 45 16.36 3.63 11.36
N GLU A 46 15.33 3.36 12.17
CA GLU A 46 15.41 3.36 13.63
C GLU A 46 16.36 2.28 14.18
N LEU A 47 16.33 1.07 13.60
CA LEU A 47 17.26 -0.01 13.96
C LEU A 47 18.71 0.38 13.66
N ILE A 48 18.95 1.01 12.52
CA ILE A 48 20.29 1.48 12.15
C ILE A 48 20.73 2.60 13.10
N ALA A 49 19.83 3.52 13.46
CA ALA A 49 20.14 4.59 14.38
C ALA A 49 20.52 4.09 15.79
N SER A 50 19.92 2.98 16.26
CA SER A 50 20.24 2.41 17.57
C SER A 50 21.53 1.57 17.58
N ILE A 51 21.82 0.82 16.51
CA ILE A 51 23.02 -0.05 16.47
C ILE A 51 24.32 0.72 16.16
N VAL A 52 24.26 1.84 15.44
CA VAL A 52 25.47 2.60 15.05
C VAL A 52 26.26 3.12 16.28
N PRO A 53 25.63 3.71 17.31
CA PRO A 53 26.31 4.07 18.56
C PRO A 53 26.98 2.87 19.24
N VAL A 54 26.28 1.74 19.33
CA VAL A 54 26.79 0.50 19.93
C VAL A 54 27.99 -0.03 19.15
N ALA A 55 27.93 -0.04 17.81
CA ALA A 55 29.02 -0.47 16.96
C ALA A 55 30.27 0.42 17.13
N ASN A 56 30.07 1.74 17.17
CA ASN A 56 31.15 2.72 17.35
C ASN A 56 31.79 2.64 18.74
N ALA A 57 30.98 2.50 19.80
CA ALA A 57 31.48 2.31 21.16
C ALA A 57 32.29 1.02 21.28
N THR A 58 31.77 -0.08 20.72
CA THR A 58 32.47 -1.38 20.69
C THR A 58 33.78 -1.30 19.90
N LYS A 59 33.79 -0.58 18.78
CA LYS A 59 35.00 -0.33 17.99
C LYS A 59 36.02 0.49 18.79
N ALA A 60 35.59 1.54 19.49
CA ALA A 60 36.47 2.37 20.31
C ALA A 60 37.12 1.57 21.45
N TYR A 61 36.33 0.71 22.11
CA TYR A 61 36.84 -0.24 23.10
C TYR A 61 37.85 -1.22 22.50
N ALA A 62 37.52 -1.83 21.35
CA ALA A 62 38.39 -2.79 20.66
C ALA A 62 39.74 -2.18 20.26
N VAL A 63 39.74 -0.93 19.77
CA VAL A 63 40.96 -0.18 19.45
C VAL A 63 41.80 0.05 20.70
N ARG A 64 41.18 0.49 21.81
CA ARG A 64 41.90 0.77 23.06
C ARG A 64 42.51 -0.49 23.68
N LYS A 65 41.84 -1.64 23.57
CA LYS A 65 42.31 -2.94 24.08
C LYS A 65 43.10 -3.76 23.06
N LYS A 66 43.35 -3.21 21.86
CA LYS A 66 44.04 -3.89 20.74
C LYS A 66 43.41 -5.24 20.33
N LYS A 67 42.09 -5.39 20.49
CA LYS A 67 41.33 -6.59 20.07
C LYS A 67 40.99 -6.47 18.58
N ILE A 68 41.83 -7.03 17.71
CA ILE A 68 41.70 -6.90 16.25
C ILE A 68 40.41 -7.55 15.73
N GLU A 69 40.06 -8.73 16.24
CA GLU A 69 38.87 -9.47 15.84
C GLU A 69 37.58 -8.71 16.18
N LEU A 70 37.49 -8.18 17.40
CA LEU A 70 36.34 -7.39 17.84
C LEU A 70 36.19 -6.10 17.01
N LYS A 71 37.31 -5.46 16.69
CA LYS A 71 37.31 -4.26 15.83
C LYS A 71 36.79 -4.60 14.44
N ALA A 72 37.25 -5.68 13.82
CA ALA A 72 36.82 -6.08 12.48
C ALA A 72 35.32 -6.44 12.45
N LEU A 73 34.81 -7.01 13.54
CA LEU A 73 33.40 -7.38 13.67
C LEU A 73 32.47 -6.16 13.79
N THR A 74 32.91 -5.10 14.49
CA THR A 74 32.09 -3.91 14.76
C THR A 74 32.40 -2.70 13.89
N ASP A 75 33.31 -2.80 12.92
CA ASP A 75 33.65 -1.72 11.99
C ASP A 75 32.59 -1.55 10.88
N PHE A 76 31.41 -1.08 11.28
CA PHE A 76 30.31 -0.80 10.37
C PHE A 76 29.79 0.63 10.55
N SER A 77 29.72 1.36 9.44
CA SER A 77 29.11 2.69 9.35
C SER A 77 27.63 2.60 9.00
N GLU A 78 26.89 3.67 9.31
CA GLU A 78 25.47 3.82 8.95
C GLU A 78 25.23 3.55 7.46
N ARG A 79 26.09 4.06 6.58
CA ARG A 79 26.01 3.84 5.13
C ARG A 79 26.18 2.37 4.76
N GLN A 80 27.03 1.62 5.46
CA GLN A 80 27.19 0.18 5.21
C GLN A 80 25.94 -0.58 5.64
N PHE A 81 25.36 -0.25 6.80
CA PHE A 81 24.09 -0.86 7.24
C PHE A 81 22.95 -0.60 6.25
N LYS A 82 22.84 0.61 5.71
CA LYS A 82 21.83 0.96 4.68
C LYS A 82 22.00 0.21 3.36
N ARG A 83 23.18 -0.35 3.08
CA ARG A 83 23.47 -1.15 1.88
C ARG A 83 23.25 -2.65 2.07
N LEU A 84 23.06 -3.11 3.31
CA LEU A 84 22.79 -4.52 3.58
C LEU A 84 21.40 -4.91 3.08
N SER A 85 21.26 -6.15 2.61
CA SER A 85 19.94 -6.69 2.30
C SER A 85 19.10 -6.83 3.57
N HIS A 86 17.78 -6.94 3.38
CA HIS A 86 16.85 -7.19 4.49
C HIS A 86 17.11 -8.51 5.23
N ALA A 87 17.73 -9.49 4.59
CA ALA A 87 18.10 -10.76 5.22
C ALA A 87 19.41 -10.64 6.01
N GLU A 88 20.38 -9.88 5.51
CA GLU A 88 21.69 -9.73 6.13
C GLU A 88 21.70 -8.74 7.30
N LEU A 89 20.87 -7.69 7.24
CA LEU A 89 20.83 -6.65 8.27
C LEU A 89 20.55 -7.22 9.68
N PRO A 90 19.49 -8.03 9.92
CA PRO A 90 19.24 -8.59 11.24
C PRO A 90 20.37 -9.50 11.75
N ILE A 91 21.00 -10.26 10.86
CA ILE A 91 22.12 -11.16 11.20
C ILE A 91 23.32 -10.33 11.65
N LYS A 92 23.68 -9.28 10.90
CA LYS A 92 24.82 -8.42 11.22
C LYS A 92 24.59 -7.63 12.50
N VAL A 93 23.40 -7.05 12.68
CA VAL A 93 23.04 -6.33 13.92
C VAL A 93 23.15 -7.26 15.13
N LYS A 94 22.61 -8.48 15.04
CA LYS A 94 22.70 -9.47 16.11
C LYS A 94 24.15 -9.79 16.47
N ASN A 95 24.99 -10.06 15.48
CA ASN A 95 26.41 -10.40 15.72
C ASN A 95 27.16 -9.24 16.41
N ILE A 96 26.90 -8.00 16.04
CA ILE A 96 27.52 -6.82 16.67
C ILE A 96 27.01 -6.64 18.10
N LYS A 97 25.71 -6.83 18.32
CA LYS A 97 25.10 -6.75 19.64
C LYS A 97 25.61 -7.84 20.58
N ASP A 98 25.69 -9.10 20.12
CA ASP A 98 26.24 -10.20 20.90
C ASP A 98 27.70 -9.95 21.29
N ALA A 99 28.48 -9.36 20.37
CA ALA A 99 29.85 -8.95 20.65
C ALA A 99 29.94 -7.80 21.66
N ALA A 100 29.04 -6.81 21.58
CA ALA A 100 28.94 -5.70 22.53
C ALA A 100 28.49 -6.17 23.92
N GLN A 101 27.55 -7.12 23.99
CA GLN A 101 27.07 -7.73 25.22
C GLN A 101 28.21 -8.38 26.01
N GLY A 102 29.13 -9.04 25.32
CA GLY A 102 30.31 -9.65 25.94
C GLY A 102 31.28 -8.65 26.59
N VAL A 103 31.16 -7.36 26.30
CA VAL A 103 32.03 -6.29 26.83
C VAL A 103 31.24 -5.13 27.45
N ILE A 104 29.96 -5.35 27.80
CA ILE A 104 29.04 -4.31 28.23
C ILE A 104 29.50 -3.54 29.49
N THR A 105 30.17 -4.23 30.41
CA THR A 105 30.74 -3.63 31.63
C THR A 105 31.79 -2.56 31.32
N ASP A 106 32.61 -2.79 30.30
CA ASP A 106 33.62 -1.83 29.86
C ASP A 106 33.02 -0.71 28.98
N LEU A 107 31.92 -1.01 28.28
CA LEU A 107 31.20 -0.06 27.42
C LEU A 107 30.43 1.01 28.20
N ALA A 108 30.17 0.80 29.50
CA ALA A 108 29.61 1.82 30.39
C ALA A 108 30.44 3.12 30.38
N ASN A 109 31.77 3.01 30.25
CA ASN A 109 32.67 4.18 30.15
C ASN A 109 32.52 4.96 28.84
N TYR A 110 31.88 4.37 27.85
CA TYR A 110 31.60 4.97 26.54
C TYR A 110 30.13 5.43 26.42
N GLY A 111 29.40 5.45 27.55
CA GLY A 111 28.02 5.89 27.62
C GLY A 111 27.00 4.88 27.10
N MET A 112 27.40 3.62 26.88
CA MET A 112 26.47 2.55 26.49
C MET A 112 26.03 1.74 27.72
N THR A 113 24.76 1.41 27.76
CA THR A 113 24.12 0.69 28.86
C THR A 113 23.45 -0.59 28.35
N GLN A 114 23.04 -1.47 29.27
CA GLN A 114 22.24 -2.64 28.90
C GLN A 114 20.94 -2.23 28.21
N ALA A 115 20.33 -1.10 28.62
CA ALA A 115 19.11 -0.58 28.00
C ALA A 115 19.29 -0.25 26.50
N ASP A 116 20.48 0.17 26.07
CA ASP A 116 20.75 0.43 24.66
C ASP A 116 20.79 -0.86 23.83
N LEU A 117 21.29 -1.96 24.42
CA LEU A 117 21.27 -3.28 23.78
C LEU A 117 19.87 -3.88 23.76
N ASP A 118 19.08 -3.67 24.81
CA ASP A 118 17.70 -4.11 24.90
C ASP A 118 16.83 -3.37 23.86
N LEU A 119 17.07 -2.06 23.67
CA LEU A 119 16.41 -1.27 22.61
C LEU A 119 16.71 -1.83 21.20
N VAL A 120 17.94 -2.30 20.96
CA VAL A 120 18.28 -2.96 19.67
C VAL A 120 17.48 -4.26 19.49
N ASP A 121 17.29 -5.06 20.54
CA ASP A 121 16.48 -6.28 20.49
C ASP A 121 15.01 -5.97 20.22
N GLU A 122 14.45 -4.96 20.88
CA GLU A 122 13.08 -4.52 20.65
C GLU A 122 12.86 -4.12 19.18
N LYS A 123 13.81 -3.36 18.60
CA LYS A 123 13.76 -2.95 17.19
C LYS A 123 13.94 -4.12 16.24
N LEU A 124 14.77 -5.12 16.58
CA LEU A 124 14.90 -6.36 15.80
C LEU A 124 13.61 -7.19 15.82
N ALA A 125 12.98 -7.33 16.98
CA ALA A 125 11.71 -8.04 17.13
C ALA A 125 10.58 -7.34 16.35
N SER A 126 10.52 -6.00 16.44
CA SER A 126 9.56 -5.19 15.68
C SER A 126 9.75 -5.32 14.16
N LEU A 127 11.00 -5.36 13.68
CA LEU A 127 11.29 -5.57 12.26
C LEU A 127 10.85 -6.96 11.80
N LYS A 128 11.08 -8.01 12.60
CA LYS A 128 10.62 -9.37 12.29
C LYS A 128 9.10 -9.47 12.23
N ALA A 129 8.41 -8.94 13.22
CA ALA A 129 6.94 -8.88 13.24
C ALA A 129 6.39 -8.11 12.02
N SER A 130 7.06 -7.04 11.60
CA SER A 130 6.70 -6.29 10.38
C SER A 130 6.86 -7.11 9.10
N VAL A 131 7.80 -8.06 9.06
CA VAL A 131 7.98 -8.98 7.93
C VAL A 131 6.91 -10.07 7.93
N GLU A 132 6.59 -10.64 9.08
CA GLU A 132 5.53 -11.66 9.22
C GLU A 132 4.14 -11.09 8.87
N ASN A 133 3.87 -9.84 9.25
CA ASN A 133 2.64 -9.10 8.87
C ASN A 133 2.50 -8.79 7.37
N LYS A 134 3.53 -9.09 6.57
CA LYS A 134 3.48 -8.91 5.11
C LYS A 134 2.57 -9.96 4.45
N ASP A 135 2.61 -11.20 4.94
CA ASP A 135 1.88 -12.31 4.32
C ASP A 135 0.38 -12.21 4.60
N THR A 136 -0.01 -11.83 5.82
CA THR A 136 -1.41 -11.48 6.15
C THR A 136 -1.90 -10.28 5.35
N GLY A 137 -1.03 -9.28 5.16
CA GLY A 137 -1.36 -8.09 4.38
C GLY A 137 -1.61 -8.35 2.90
N PHE A 138 -0.97 -9.35 2.30
CA PHE A 138 -1.24 -9.73 0.92
C PHE A 138 -2.61 -10.39 0.79
N THR A 139 -2.94 -11.31 1.70
CA THR A 139 -4.25 -11.97 1.75
C THR A 139 -5.37 -10.96 1.98
N ASP A 140 -5.20 -10.04 2.92
CA ASP A 140 -6.17 -8.95 3.18
C ASP A 140 -6.37 -8.09 1.94
N HIS A 141 -5.29 -7.76 1.22
CA HIS A 141 -5.36 -6.97 0.00
C HIS A 141 -6.13 -7.70 -1.11
N VAL A 142 -5.90 -9.01 -1.29
CA VAL A 142 -6.64 -9.81 -2.27
C VAL A 142 -8.12 -9.85 -1.89
N ALA A 143 -8.45 -10.15 -0.63
CA ALA A 143 -9.83 -10.19 -0.16
C ALA A 143 -10.55 -8.84 -0.29
N LEU A 144 -9.88 -7.72 0.04
CA LEU A 144 -10.43 -6.37 -0.14
C LEU A 144 -10.66 -6.04 -1.61
N ARG A 145 -9.77 -6.48 -2.50
CA ARG A 145 -9.91 -6.27 -3.94
C ARG A 145 -11.04 -7.11 -4.54
N GLU A 146 -11.18 -8.36 -4.13
CA GLU A 146 -12.31 -9.22 -4.52
C GLU A 146 -13.64 -8.63 -4.04
N ALA A 147 -13.70 -8.17 -2.78
CA ALA A 147 -14.89 -7.50 -2.27
C ALA A 147 -15.21 -6.20 -3.02
N LEU A 148 -14.19 -5.44 -3.44
CA LEU A 148 -14.36 -4.24 -4.24
C LEU A 148 -14.91 -4.56 -5.64
N TYR A 149 -14.41 -5.63 -6.28
CA TYR A 149 -14.97 -6.11 -7.55
C TYR A 149 -16.43 -6.51 -7.40
N GLY A 150 -16.77 -7.26 -6.34
CA GLY A 150 -18.17 -7.62 -6.08
C GLY A 150 -19.10 -6.40 -5.91
N LEU A 151 -18.62 -5.31 -5.29
CA LEU A 151 -19.39 -4.07 -5.19
C LEU A 151 -19.56 -3.36 -6.54
N PHE A 152 -18.53 -3.36 -7.38
CA PHE A 152 -18.65 -2.82 -8.74
C PHE A 152 -19.61 -3.65 -9.60
N ASP A 153 -19.53 -4.98 -9.51
CA ASP A 153 -20.45 -5.87 -10.21
C ASP A 153 -21.90 -5.63 -9.75
N SER A 154 -22.13 -5.50 -8.43
CA SER A 154 -23.46 -5.17 -7.88
C SER A 154 -23.97 -3.79 -8.32
N ALA A 155 -23.07 -2.81 -8.45
CA ALA A 155 -23.44 -1.50 -8.96
C ALA A 155 -23.77 -1.53 -10.46
N ASP A 156 -23.01 -2.30 -11.24
CA ASP A 156 -23.28 -2.51 -12.67
C ASP A 156 -24.60 -3.25 -12.88
N ASP A 157 -24.89 -4.29 -12.10
CA ASP A 157 -26.16 -5.02 -12.15
C ASP A 157 -27.34 -4.11 -11.79
N LEU A 158 -27.25 -3.32 -10.72
CA LEU A 158 -28.28 -2.35 -10.35
C LEU A 158 -28.52 -1.31 -11.46
N LEU A 159 -27.46 -0.85 -12.12
CA LEU A 159 -27.56 0.09 -13.23
C LEU A 159 -28.18 -0.55 -14.48
N ASN A 160 -27.73 -1.74 -14.87
CA ASN A 160 -28.15 -2.42 -16.10
C ASN A 160 -29.56 -3.00 -15.99
N GLU A 161 -29.90 -3.62 -14.85
CA GLU A 161 -31.15 -4.36 -14.69
C GLU A 161 -32.30 -3.45 -14.25
N GLU A 162 -32.03 -2.52 -13.34
CA GLU A 162 -33.07 -1.67 -12.75
C GLU A 162 -33.07 -0.26 -13.32
N ALA A 163 -31.95 0.48 -13.22
CA ALA A 163 -31.92 1.88 -13.59
C ALA A 163 -32.14 2.10 -15.11
N ASP A 164 -31.45 1.36 -15.98
CA ASP A 164 -31.61 1.44 -17.44
C ASP A 164 -33.07 1.11 -17.85
N SER A 165 -33.66 0.06 -17.26
CA SER A 165 -35.04 -0.37 -17.50
C SER A 165 -36.05 0.71 -17.12
N ILE A 166 -35.85 1.34 -15.96
CA ILE A 166 -36.68 2.41 -15.43
C ILE A 166 -36.61 3.66 -16.32
N VAL A 167 -35.41 4.03 -16.78
CA VAL A 167 -35.20 5.20 -17.64
C VAL A 167 -35.83 5.00 -19.02
N GLU A 168 -35.86 3.77 -19.56
CA GLU A 168 -36.53 3.47 -20.83
C GLU A 168 -38.05 3.73 -20.76
N VAL A 169 -38.69 3.52 -19.60
CA VAL A 169 -40.11 3.87 -19.39
C VAL A 169 -40.34 5.39 -19.46
N LEU A 170 -39.38 6.17 -18.95
CA LEU A 170 -39.44 7.63 -18.94
C LEU A 170 -39.23 8.27 -20.33
N LYS A 171 -38.71 7.52 -21.31
CA LYS A 171 -38.45 8.02 -22.67
C LYS A 171 -39.66 8.71 -23.33
N LYS A 172 -40.87 8.17 -23.09
CA LYS A 172 -42.11 8.69 -23.68
C LYS A 172 -42.58 10.01 -23.06
N THR A 173 -42.20 10.26 -21.80
CA THR A 173 -42.69 11.41 -21.02
C THR A 173 -41.61 12.46 -20.76
N LYS A 174 -40.34 12.07 -20.74
CA LYS A 174 -39.18 12.90 -20.40
C LYS A 174 -37.96 12.53 -21.26
N LEU A 175 -38.03 12.87 -22.54
CA LEU A 175 -36.98 12.57 -23.53
C LEU A 175 -35.62 13.23 -23.19
N ASP A 176 -35.62 14.45 -22.66
CA ASP A 176 -34.39 15.16 -22.30
C ASP A 176 -33.63 14.45 -21.18
N PHE A 177 -34.35 13.94 -20.17
CA PHE A 177 -33.77 13.17 -19.07
C PHE A 177 -33.17 11.85 -19.56
N TYR A 178 -33.89 11.14 -20.43
CA TYR A 178 -33.40 9.91 -21.06
C TYR A 178 -32.06 10.12 -21.77
N ASN A 179 -31.99 11.15 -22.61
CA ASN A 179 -30.77 11.48 -23.36
C ASN A 179 -29.60 11.86 -22.43
N GLN A 180 -29.88 12.65 -21.38
CA GLN A 180 -28.85 13.05 -20.40
C GLN A 180 -28.32 11.85 -19.60
N TYR A 181 -29.20 10.95 -19.17
CA TYR A 181 -28.84 9.76 -18.42
C TYR A 181 -27.91 8.84 -19.23
N PHE A 182 -28.31 8.44 -20.44
CA PHE A 182 -27.47 7.58 -21.28
C PHE A 182 -26.19 8.27 -21.75
N ALA A 183 -26.20 9.60 -21.94
CA ALA A 183 -24.98 10.36 -22.19
C ALA A 183 -24.00 10.32 -21.00
N ALA A 184 -24.50 10.29 -19.76
CA ALA A 184 -23.68 10.14 -18.55
C ALA A 184 -23.20 8.70 -18.34
N ARG A 185 -23.99 7.70 -18.79
CA ARG A 185 -23.69 6.26 -18.71
C ARG A 185 -22.53 5.83 -19.61
N VAL A 186 -22.24 6.60 -20.66
CA VAL A 186 -21.05 6.38 -21.50
C VAL A 186 -19.79 6.69 -20.69
N VAL A 187 -19.10 5.64 -20.26
CA VAL A 187 -17.78 5.75 -19.62
C VAL A 187 -16.81 6.32 -20.66
N LYS A 188 -16.49 7.60 -20.53
CA LYS A 188 -15.38 8.18 -21.29
C LYS A 188 -14.10 7.60 -20.69
N ASN A 189 -13.41 6.78 -21.47
CA ASN A 189 -12.01 6.47 -21.24
C ASN A 189 -11.22 7.78 -21.38
N LEU A 190 -11.17 8.56 -20.29
CA LEU A 190 -10.26 9.68 -20.14
C LEU A 190 -8.88 9.06 -19.96
N GLY A 191 -8.30 8.61 -21.08
CA GLY A 191 -7.03 7.90 -21.11
C GLY A 191 -5.98 8.71 -20.35
N GLY A 192 -5.57 8.20 -19.18
CA GLY A 192 -4.37 8.63 -18.49
C GLY A 192 -3.14 8.10 -19.20
N SER A 193 -2.97 8.43 -20.49
CA SER A 193 -1.78 8.07 -21.25
C SER A 193 -0.68 9.07 -20.94
N ARG A 194 0.18 8.73 -19.97
CA ARG A 194 1.59 9.08 -20.12
C ARG A 194 2.21 8.06 -21.08
N GLY A 195 1.99 8.27 -22.38
CA GLY A 195 2.70 7.59 -23.46
C GLY A 195 1.85 6.64 -24.31
N GLY A 196 1.63 7.02 -25.56
CA GLY A 196 1.06 6.18 -26.60
C GLY A 196 -0.10 6.87 -27.30
N GLY A 197 0.19 7.54 -28.42
CA GLY A 197 -0.83 8.07 -29.31
C GLY A 197 -1.53 6.92 -30.03
N ASP A 198 -2.85 6.90 -29.94
CA ASP A 198 -3.70 6.13 -30.82
C ASP A 198 -4.36 7.12 -31.79
N ASN A 199 -4.11 6.94 -33.08
CA ASN A 199 -4.66 7.79 -34.12
C ASN A 199 -6.19 7.60 -34.21
N PRO A 200 -6.97 8.67 -34.49
CA PRO A 200 -8.40 8.53 -34.73
C PRO A 200 -8.67 7.59 -35.91
N GLN A 201 -9.45 6.54 -35.67
CA GLN A 201 -9.98 5.68 -36.72
C GLN A 201 -10.94 6.50 -37.59
N GLU A 202 -10.59 6.69 -38.86
CA GLU A 202 -11.44 7.37 -39.85
C GLU A 202 -12.74 6.56 -40.07
N PRO A 203 -13.91 7.24 -40.15
CA PRO A 203 -15.19 6.55 -40.33
C PRO A 203 -15.25 5.81 -41.67
N PRO A 204 -15.94 4.65 -41.75
CA PRO A 204 -16.02 3.86 -42.97
C PRO A 204 -16.72 4.64 -44.09
N ALA A 205 -16.15 4.58 -45.29
CA ALA A 205 -16.65 5.25 -46.48
C ALA A 205 -18.08 4.79 -46.86
N PRO A 206 -18.95 5.69 -47.38
CA PRO A 206 -20.30 5.33 -47.81
C PRO A 206 -20.29 4.28 -48.93
N PRO A 207 -21.27 3.36 -48.98
CA PRO A 207 -21.31 2.30 -49.98
C PRO A 207 -21.49 2.86 -51.39
N GLU A 208 -20.64 2.41 -52.33
CA GLU A 208 -20.74 2.72 -53.75
C GLU A 208 -22.07 2.23 -54.32
N GLN A 209 -22.81 3.12 -54.98
CA GLN A 209 -24.01 2.76 -55.72
C GLN A 209 -23.63 2.05 -57.04
N PRO A 210 -24.28 0.91 -57.39
CA PRO A 210 -24.02 0.24 -58.65
C PRO A 210 -24.59 1.06 -59.83
N LYS A 211 -23.82 1.08 -60.93
CA LYS A 211 -24.20 1.69 -62.22
C LYS A 211 -25.38 0.99 -62.88
#